data_AF-A0A853IKU7-F1
#
_entry.id   AF-A0A853IKU7-F1
#
_cell.length_a   1.000
_cell.length_b   1.000
_cell.length_c   1.000
_cell.angle_alpha   90.00
_cell.angle_beta   90.00
_cell.angle_gamma   90.00
#
_symmetry.space_group_name_H-M   'P 1'
#
loop_
_entity.id
_entity.type
_entity.pdbx_description
1 polymer ?
#
loop_
_entity_poly.entity_id
_entity_poly.type
_entity_poly.pdbx_seq_one_letter_code
_entity_poly.pdbx_strand_id
1 'polypeptide(L)'
;MRTDDAQLAGNAQVRPDAPGGRADLTLSAPGASAVVKGELQPTTGAGTLRASVQDAARLLAWAQKLPGAGDALAGAQARGSATLDGSWRGGWRDPSVQARLHAPSFDWTPPGAAATPLQARGLEATINGRLAQARIAASGRVLQGERQLDLRLTASGGRTTPNASLAASAWRFDLGALRAGVRDPALGEGVWQLASRGAVPLSWSPAQGGQLEVGAGDLTITSSAPTSQAQVAWGPVRWRQGALTTTGRITGLPLQWVERVAGSQLQDAGLTGNIVFNGDWDAALGQQLRVTANLVRASGDITVLTTDAQTGVQSRVAAGLRDARLTLRSEGNALNLNLVWDSERAGTINGQLRTELAAARDDDGNTSWSWPDSAPLQGQVQARLPQIAAWSVLAPPGWRLRGALAADARVAGTRGEPLVSGTVTADDVALRSIVDGVQFEGGRLRARLDGTRLLIDEFTLQGAGEKGSGGRLRATGEAGLVDGRAQARLNATLERLRASIRDDRQVTVSGNVQAALEGRTLSADGRLRVDRALILLPDENRPTLGDDVIVRGPDGKIMYGKEGPGAVARPTSAAGQQAAQQQARSDAARAKADAQARASEAGPLLPTSTCRSTWVRTSACKAWASTRAWPAC
;
A
#
# COMPACT_ATOMS: atom_id res chain seq x y z
N MET A 1 -13.31 -32.11 43.39
CA MET A 1 -12.88 -30.74 43.76
C MET A 1 -13.99 -29.78 43.38
N ARG A 2 -14.35 -28.84 44.24
CA ARG A 2 -15.41 -27.86 43.96
C ARG A 2 -14.93 -26.48 44.41
N THR A 3 -15.14 -25.50 43.55
CA THR A 3 -14.96 -24.06 43.80
C THR A 3 -16.34 -23.40 43.72
N ASP A 4 -16.44 -22.12 44.03
CA ASP A 4 -17.71 -21.39 43.99
C ASP A 4 -18.36 -21.40 42.59
N ASP A 5 -17.53 -21.35 41.54
CA ASP A 5 -17.97 -21.18 40.16
C ASP A 5 -17.79 -22.44 39.29
N ALA A 6 -17.02 -23.45 39.75
CA ALA A 6 -16.70 -24.64 38.96
C ALA A 6 -16.59 -25.92 39.81
N GLN A 7 -16.94 -27.06 39.21
CA GLN A 7 -16.91 -28.38 39.83
C GLN A 7 -16.16 -29.37 38.95
N LEU A 8 -15.18 -30.07 39.52
CA LEU A 8 -14.56 -31.26 38.96
C LEU A 8 -14.99 -32.46 39.81
N ALA A 9 -15.82 -33.32 39.25
CA ALA A 9 -16.34 -34.53 39.89
C ALA A 9 -15.83 -35.78 39.17
N GLY A 10 -15.70 -36.88 39.92
CA GLY A 10 -15.30 -38.17 39.37
C GLY A 10 -14.09 -38.79 40.06
N ASN A 11 -13.57 -39.86 39.48
CA ASN A 11 -12.49 -40.66 40.06
C ASN A 11 -11.30 -40.67 39.11
N ALA A 12 -10.10 -40.42 39.65
CA ALA A 12 -8.85 -40.57 38.94
C ALA A 12 -7.88 -41.44 39.75
N GLN A 13 -7.22 -42.36 39.07
CA GLN A 13 -6.15 -43.19 39.63
C GLN A 13 -4.91 -42.91 38.79
N VAL A 14 -3.85 -42.42 39.44
CA VAL A 14 -2.57 -42.12 38.81
C VAL A 14 -1.53 -43.04 39.41
N ARG A 15 -0.67 -43.62 38.57
CA ARG A 15 0.49 -44.40 39.00
C ARG A 15 1.75 -43.54 38.81
N PRO A 16 2.33 -42.96 39.88
CA PRO A 16 3.53 -42.13 39.74
C PRO A 16 4.76 -42.94 39.30
N ASP A 17 4.84 -44.21 39.71
CA ASP A 17 5.99 -45.09 39.45
C ASP A 17 5.98 -45.70 38.04
N ALA A 18 4.80 -45.76 37.42
CA ALA A 18 4.60 -46.20 36.05
C ALA A 18 3.69 -45.18 35.37
N PRO A 19 4.23 -44.26 34.55
CA PRO A 19 3.47 -43.12 34.08
C PRO A 19 2.24 -43.63 33.33
N GLY A 20 1.06 -43.38 33.93
CA GLY A 20 -0.22 -43.84 33.43
C GLY A 20 -1.32 -43.68 34.47
N GLY A 21 -2.57 -43.79 34.04
CA GLY A 21 -3.71 -43.63 34.91
C GLY A 21 -5.05 -43.89 34.24
N ARG A 22 -6.09 -44.00 35.08
CA ARG A 22 -7.49 -44.08 34.65
C ARG A 22 -8.24 -42.90 35.23
N ALA A 23 -9.10 -42.29 34.43
CA ALA A 23 -9.91 -41.16 34.81
C ALA A 23 -11.35 -41.35 34.32
N ASP A 24 -12.32 -41.08 35.19
CA ASP A 24 -13.71 -40.80 34.82
C ASP A 24 -14.04 -39.47 35.51
N LEU A 25 -13.85 -38.38 34.78
CA LEU A 25 -13.87 -37.01 35.28
C LEU A 25 -14.86 -36.17 34.49
N THR A 26 -15.69 -35.43 35.22
CA THR A 26 -16.61 -34.42 34.69
C THR A 26 -16.24 -33.07 35.28
N LEU A 27 -15.84 -32.15 34.42
CA LEU A 27 -15.64 -30.74 34.71
C LEU A 27 -16.88 -29.95 34.26
N SER A 28 -17.43 -29.18 35.18
CA SER A 28 -18.42 -28.14 34.91
C SER A 28 -17.83 -26.80 35.33
N ALA A 29 -17.71 -25.87 34.38
CA ALA A 29 -17.18 -24.52 34.61
C ALA A 29 -18.13 -23.49 33.98
N PRO A 30 -18.02 -22.19 34.32
CA PRO A 30 -18.90 -21.18 33.75
C PRO A 30 -18.78 -21.15 32.23
N GLY A 31 -19.88 -21.44 31.53
CA GLY A 31 -19.92 -21.45 30.06
C GLY A 31 -19.24 -22.66 29.39
N ALA A 32 -18.77 -23.66 30.15
CA ALA A 32 -18.11 -24.83 29.59
C ALA A 32 -18.36 -26.12 30.38
N SER A 33 -18.31 -27.26 29.70
CA SER A 33 -18.31 -28.58 30.31
C SER A 33 -17.30 -29.48 29.60
N ALA A 34 -16.66 -30.38 30.34
CA ALA A 34 -15.79 -31.40 29.78
C ALA A 34 -15.97 -32.72 30.52
N VAL A 35 -16.08 -33.81 29.77
CA VAL A 35 -16.14 -35.17 30.29
C VAL A 35 -14.99 -35.95 29.68
N VAL A 36 -14.15 -36.52 30.53
CA VAL A 36 -13.05 -37.41 30.15
C VAL A 36 -13.27 -38.74 30.84
N LYS A 37 -13.36 -39.81 30.05
CA LYS A 37 -13.48 -41.17 30.56
C LYS A 37 -12.52 -42.08 29.83
N GLY A 38 -11.61 -42.71 30.54
CA GLY A 38 -10.69 -43.66 29.93
C GLY A 38 -9.44 -43.96 30.74
N GLU A 39 -8.58 -44.74 30.12
CA GLU A 39 -7.27 -45.13 30.64
C GLU A 39 -6.19 -44.72 29.64
N LEU A 40 -5.06 -44.27 30.18
CA LEU A 40 -3.89 -43.84 29.44
C LEU A 40 -2.66 -44.45 30.11
N GLN A 41 -1.99 -45.36 29.41
CA GLN A 41 -0.65 -45.85 29.72
C GLN A 41 0.28 -45.53 28.53
N PRO A 42 1.59 -45.83 28.60
CA PRO A 42 2.50 -45.53 27.51
C PRO A 42 2.14 -46.26 26.20
N THR A 43 1.71 -47.52 26.29
CA THR A 43 1.43 -48.38 25.13
C THR A 43 -0.02 -48.87 25.04
N THR A 44 -0.77 -48.86 26.15
CA THR A 44 -2.17 -49.29 26.22
C THR A 44 -3.07 -48.17 26.74
N GLY A 45 -4.37 -48.27 26.46
CA GLY A 45 -5.34 -47.27 26.86
C GLY A 45 -6.55 -47.22 25.94
N ALA A 46 -7.63 -46.62 26.42
CA ALA A 46 -8.79 -46.29 25.61
C ALA A 46 -9.63 -45.27 26.37
N GLY A 47 -10.28 -44.36 25.65
CA GLY A 47 -11.18 -43.42 26.26
C GLY A 47 -11.84 -42.45 25.31
N THR A 48 -12.65 -41.58 25.90
CA THR A 48 -13.42 -40.55 25.23
C THR A 48 -13.25 -39.22 25.96
N LEU A 49 -13.17 -38.15 25.18
CA LEU A 49 -13.20 -36.76 25.61
C LEU A 49 -14.39 -36.10 24.93
N ARG A 50 -15.25 -35.44 25.69
CA ARG A 50 -16.24 -34.52 25.16
C ARG A 50 -16.12 -33.21 25.89
N ALA A 51 -15.75 -32.15 25.21
CA ALA A 51 -15.70 -30.80 25.74
C ALA A 51 -16.63 -29.89 24.94
N SER A 52 -17.38 -29.04 25.63
CA SER A 52 -18.19 -28.00 25.02
C SER A 52 -17.97 -26.68 25.74
N VAL A 53 -17.80 -25.63 24.95
CA VAL A 53 -17.81 -24.24 25.37
C VAL A 53 -19.04 -23.62 24.74
N GLN A 54 -20.02 -23.27 25.56
CA GLN A 54 -21.25 -22.61 25.15
C GLN A 54 -21.10 -21.08 25.23
N ASP A 55 -20.30 -20.60 26.18
CA ASP A 55 -20.02 -19.18 26.38
C ASP A 55 -18.54 -18.99 26.73
N ALA A 56 -17.73 -18.69 25.70
CA ALA A 56 -16.30 -18.45 25.86
C ALA A 56 -15.98 -17.23 26.73
N ALA A 57 -16.89 -16.24 26.85
CA ALA A 57 -16.67 -15.06 27.66
C ALA A 57 -16.72 -15.41 29.15
N ARG A 58 -17.72 -16.21 29.55
CA ARG A 58 -17.82 -16.72 30.93
C ARG A 58 -16.65 -17.63 31.28
N LEU A 59 -16.25 -18.51 30.35
CA LEU A 59 -15.12 -19.39 30.56
C LEU A 59 -13.82 -18.60 30.77
N LEU A 60 -13.57 -17.59 29.93
CA LEU A 60 -12.39 -16.74 30.05
C LEU A 60 -12.40 -15.94 31.35
N ALA A 61 -13.53 -15.34 31.72
CA ALA A 61 -13.67 -14.61 32.97
C ALA A 61 -13.39 -15.50 34.20
N TRP A 62 -13.81 -16.77 34.16
CA TRP A 62 -13.45 -17.74 35.18
C TRP A 62 -11.96 -18.12 35.14
N ALA A 63 -11.41 -18.37 33.96
CA ALA A 63 -9.99 -18.73 33.80
C ALA A 63 -9.06 -17.61 34.29
N GLN A 64 -9.43 -16.35 34.10
CA GLN A 64 -8.71 -15.18 34.61
C GLN A 64 -8.67 -15.10 36.15
N LYS A 65 -9.58 -15.78 36.86
CA LYS A 65 -9.56 -15.89 38.33
C LYS A 65 -8.61 -16.98 38.84
N LEU A 66 -8.09 -17.86 37.97
CA LEU A 66 -7.21 -18.95 38.38
C LEU A 66 -5.81 -18.41 38.77
N PRO A 67 -5.17 -18.97 39.81
CA PRO A 67 -3.83 -18.57 40.21
C PRO A 67 -2.83 -18.65 39.05
N GLY A 68 -2.09 -17.57 38.79
CA GLY A 68 -1.10 -17.49 37.70
C GLY A 68 -1.68 -17.21 36.30
N ALA A 69 -2.99 -17.29 36.11
CA ALA A 69 -3.64 -17.02 34.82
C ALA A 69 -4.08 -15.56 34.66
N GLY A 70 -4.31 -14.84 35.77
CA GLY A 70 -4.76 -13.45 35.76
C GLY A 70 -3.86 -12.52 34.94
N ASP A 71 -2.54 -12.57 35.17
CA ASP A 71 -1.58 -11.73 34.44
C ASP A 71 -1.39 -12.18 32.99
N ALA A 72 -1.36 -13.49 32.75
CA ALA A 72 -1.17 -14.06 31.41
C ALA A 72 -2.38 -13.82 30.47
N LEU A 73 -3.58 -13.72 31.03
CA LEU A 73 -4.83 -13.48 30.31
C LEU A 73 -5.39 -12.07 30.53
N ALA A 74 -4.63 -11.18 31.17
CA ALA A 74 -5.06 -9.81 31.43
C ALA A 74 -5.38 -9.08 30.12
N GLY A 75 -6.60 -8.54 30.01
CA GLY A 75 -7.06 -7.85 28.82
C GLY A 75 -7.47 -8.75 27.65
N ALA A 76 -7.34 -10.08 27.77
CA ALA A 76 -7.90 -10.99 26.78
C ALA A 76 -9.43 -10.92 26.78
N GLN A 77 -10.03 -11.11 25.61
CA GLN A 77 -11.48 -11.26 25.46
C GLN A 77 -11.77 -12.47 24.57
N ALA A 78 -12.78 -13.25 24.93
CA ALA A 78 -13.26 -14.36 24.12
C ALA A 78 -14.78 -14.33 24.03
N ARG A 79 -15.36 -14.68 22.88
CA ARG A 79 -16.80 -14.87 22.70
C ARG A 79 -17.06 -16.03 21.75
N GLY A 80 -18.25 -16.61 21.84
CA GLY A 80 -18.69 -17.69 20.95
C GLY A 80 -18.64 -19.06 21.60
N SER A 81 -18.65 -20.09 20.75
CA SER A 81 -18.85 -21.48 21.16
C SER A 81 -17.98 -22.44 20.36
N ALA A 82 -17.63 -23.56 21.00
CA ALA A 82 -16.86 -24.63 20.38
C ALA A 82 -17.18 -25.97 21.04
N THR A 83 -17.16 -27.04 20.26
CA THR A 83 -17.29 -28.42 20.75
C THR A 83 -16.10 -29.24 20.26
N LEU A 84 -15.53 -30.04 21.16
CA LEU A 84 -14.48 -30.99 20.87
C LEU A 84 -14.95 -32.38 21.33
N ASP A 85 -15.21 -33.26 20.37
CA ASP A 85 -15.48 -34.66 20.62
C ASP A 85 -14.25 -35.46 20.21
N GLY A 86 -13.79 -36.36 21.06
CA GLY A 86 -12.57 -37.12 20.86
C GLY A 86 -12.68 -38.52 21.44
N SER A 87 -12.01 -39.47 20.81
CA SER A 87 -11.77 -40.80 21.35
C SER A 87 -10.36 -41.24 21.01
N TRP A 88 -9.78 -42.05 21.89
CA TRP A 88 -8.48 -42.66 21.65
C TRP A 88 -8.50 -44.15 21.99
N ARG A 89 -7.62 -44.90 21.35
CA ARG A 89 -7.35 -46.31 21.63
C ARG A 89 -5.86 -46.60 21.47
N GLY A 90 -5.28 -47.32 22.40
CA GLY A 90 -3.83 -47.47 22.56
C GLY A 90 -3.27 -46.47 23.56
N GLY A 91 -1.99 -46.62 23.88
CA GLY A 91 -1.28 -45.73 24.79
C GLY A 91 -0.81 -44.42 24.13
N TRP A 92 -0.43 -43.44 24.95
CA TRP A 92 -0.11 -42.08 24.50
C TRP A 92 1.11 -41.98 23.56
N ARG A 93 1.92 -43.03 23.44
CA ARG A 93 3.10 -43.02 22.55
C ARG A 93 2.67 -42.98 21.08
N ASP A 94 1.65 -43.76 20.72
CA ASP A 94 1.05 -43.81 19.37
C ASP A 94 -0.43 -44.27 19.43
N PRO A 95 -1.34 -43.45 19.98
CA PRO A 95 -2.74 -43.81 20.06
C PRO A 95 -3.41 -43.72 18.69
N SER A 96 -4.37 -44.60 18.42
CA SER A 96 -5.43 -44.35 17.43
C SER A 96 -6.34 -43.25 17.96
N VAL A 97 -6.41 -42.11 17.29
CA VAL A 97 -7.23 -40.96 17.68
C VAL A 97 -8.33 -40.73 16.64
N GLN A 98 -9.51 -40.42 17.12
CA GLN A 98 -10.60 -39.86 16.33
C GLN A 98 -11.13 -38.64 17.09
N ALA A 99 -10.89 -37.44 16.59
CA ALA A 99 -11.41 -36.22 17.19
C ALA A 99 -11.95 -35.24 16.16
N ARG A 100 -12.98 -34.49 16.56
CA ARG A 100 -13.64 -33.44 15.78
C ARG A 100 -13.78 -32.19 16.65
N LEU A 101 -13.21 -31.09 16.17
CA LEU A 101 -13.45 -29.74 16.66
C LEU A 101 -14.45 -29.07 15.73
N HIS A 102 -15.48 -28.44 16.31
CA HIS A 102 -16.45 -27.63 15.60
C HIS A 102 -16.67 -26.34 16.38
N ALA A 103 -16.33 -25.20 15.78
CA ALA A 103 -16.54 -23.88 16.36
C ALA A 103 -17.30 -22.99 15.35
N PRO A 104 -18.64 -22.89 15.48
CA PRO A 104 -19.49 -22.10 14.58
C PRO A 104 -19.08 -20.62 14.54
N SER A 105 -18.79 -20.06 15.71
CA SER A 105 -18.27 -18.70 15.88
C SER A 105 -17.39 -18.67 17.10
N PHE A 106 -16.19 -18.09 16.96
CA PHE A 106 -15.27 -17.88 18.05
C PHE A 106 -14.51 -16.58 17.82
N ASP A 107 -14.65 -15.63 18.74
CA ASP A 107 -13.93 -14.36 18.70
C ASP A 107 -12.87 -14.38 19.79
N TRP A 108 -11.65 -14.00 19.45
CA TRP A 108 -10.52 -13.92 20.37
C TRP A 108 -9.79 -12.60 20.20
N THR A 109 -9.74 -11.83 21.27
CA THR A 109 -8.85 -10.67 21.39
C THR A 109 -7.70 -11.08 22.31
N PRO A 110 -6.46 -11.21 21.79
CA PRO A 110 -5.32 -11.52 22.65
C PRO A 110 -5.03 -10.38 23.63
N PRO A 111 -4.30 -10.66 24.74
CA PRO A 111 -3.78 -9.61 25.63
C PRO A 111 -2.97 -8.54 24.88
N GLY A 112 -3.13 -7.26 25.26
CA GLY A 112 -2.30 -6.14 24.76
C GLY A 112 -3.09 -4.94 24.23
N ALA A 113 -2.54 -3.73 24.38
CA ALA A 113 -3.22 -2.45 24.11
C ALA A 113 -3.59 -2.18 22.63
N ALA A 114 -2.99 -2.91 21.69
CA ALA A 114 -3.23 -2.76 20.23
C ALA A 114 -3.72 -4.06 19.56
N ALA A 115 -4.25 -5.01 20.34
CA ALA A 115 -4.70 -6.29 19.84
C ALA A 115 -5.94 -6.15 18.95
N THR A 116 -5.84 -6.60 17.69
CA THR A 116 -6.98 -6.70 16.79
C THR A 116 -7.72 -8.03 17.03
N PRO A 117 -9.06 -8.02 17.20
CA PRO A 117 -9.82 -9.23 17.44
C PRO A 117 -9.76 -10.17 16.24
N LEU A 118 -9.51 -11.44 16.51
CA LEU A 118 -9.55 -12.56 15.58
C LEU A 118 -10.93 -13.21 15.65
N GLN A 119 -11.67 -13.18 14.55
CA GLN A 119 -12.99 -13.77 14.44
C GLN A 119 -12.94 -15.03 13.58
N ALA A 120 -13.08 -16.18 14.21
CA ALA A 120 -13.21 -17.47 13.56
C ALA A 120 -14.69 -17.79 13.32
N ARG A 121 -15.02 -18.27 12.12
CA ARG A 121 -16.38 -18.60 11.67
C ARG A 121 -16.37 -19.96 10.98
N GLY A 122 -17.27 -20.84 11.39
CA GLY A 122 -17.43 -22.18 10.83
C GLY A 122 -16.13 -22.97 10.81
N LEU A 123 -15.34 -22.91 11.89
CA LEU A 123 -14.14 -23.71 12.00
C LEU A 123 -14.53 -25.17 12.24
N GLU A 124 -14.02 -26.04 11.38
CA GLU A 124 -14.08 -27.48 11.54
C GLU A 124 -12.66 -28.03 11.46
N ALA A 125 -12.30 -28.91 12.39
CA ALA A 125 -11.06 -29.67 12.28
C ALA A 125 -11.32 -31.13 12.71
N THR A 126 -10.73 -32.06 11.99
CA THR A 126 -10.79 -33.49 12.31
C THR A 126 -9.40 -34.09 12.31
N ILE A 127 -9.19 -35.06 13.20
CA ILE A 127 -8.00 -35.91 13.23
C ILE A 127 -8.45 -37.36 13.37
N ASN A 128 -8.01 -38.23 12.47
CA ASN A 128 -8.45 -39.63 12.41
C ASN A 128 -7.27 -40.57 12.09
N GLY A 129 -7.12 -41.65 12.86
CA GLY A 129 -6.12 -42.69 12.63
C GLY A 129 -5.06 -42.77 13.74
N ARG A 130 -4.00 -43.55 13.54
CA ARG A 130 -2.87 -43.63 14.49
C ARG A 130 -2.12 -42.31 14.53
N LEU A 131 -1.69 -41.86 15.70
CA LEU A 131 -0.98 -40.59 15.87
C LEU A 131 0.29 -40.49 15.01
N ALA A 132 0.96 -41.60 14.73
CA ALA A 132 2.10 -41.66 13.80
C ALA A 132 1.71 -41.47 12.32
N GLN A 133 0.44 -41.62 11.96
CA GLN A 133 -0.09 -41.62 10.58
C GLN A 133 -1.52 -41.01 10.52
N ALA A 134 -1.77 -39.97 11.29
CA ALA A 134 -3.09 -39.39 11.45
C ALA A 134 -3.48 -38.60 10.20
N ARG A 135 -4.75 -38.70 9.79
CA ARG A 135 -5.33 -37.85 8.77
C ARG A 135 -5.96 -36.64 9.43
N ILE A 136 -5.55 -35.47 9.01
CA ILE A 136 -5.99 -34.17 9.50
C ILE A 136 -6.74 -33.47 8.38
N ALA A 137 -7.92 -32.95 8.67
CA ALA A 137 -8.63 -32.05 7.77
C ALA A 137 -9.11 -30.84 8.57
N ALA A 138 -8.92 -29.64 8.02
CA ALA A 138 -9.37 -28.41 8.65
C ALA A 138 -9.99 -27.46 7.62
N SER A 139 -11.05 -26.77 8.01
CA SER A 139 -11.66 -25.71 7.20
C SER A 139 -12.29 -24.65 8.06
N GLY A 140 -12.38 -23.43 7.53
CA GLY A 140 -13.16 -22.37 8.12
C GLY A 140 -12.69 -21.00 7.68
N ARG A 141 -13.27 -19.96 8.26
CA ARG A 141 -12.97 -18.56 7.94
C ARG A 141 -12.44 -17.85 9.16
N VAL A 142 -11.37 -17.07 8.98
CA VAL A 142 -10.80 -16.19 10.00
C VAL A 142 -10.87 -14.76 9.49
N LEU A 143 -11.32 -13.83 10.32
CA LEU A 143 -11.31 -12.39 10.04
C LEU A 143 -10.48 -11.66 11.10
N GLN A 144 -9.74 -10.63 10.68
CA GLN A 144 -8.96 -9.76 11.56
C GLN A 144 -9.02 -8.33 11.03
N GLY A 145 -9.89 -7.49 11.59
CA GLY A 145 -10.19 -6.17 11.01
C GLY A 145 -10.72 -6.31 9.58
N GLU A 146 -10.04 -5.71 8.62
CA GLU A 146 -10.39 -5.78 7.18
C GLU A 146 -9.85 -7.03 6.47
N ARG A 147 -9.03 -7.83 7.17
CA ARG A 147 -8.41 -9.04 6.62
C ARG A 147 -9.34 -10.24 6.78
N GLN A 148 -9.41 -11.09 5.76
CA GLN A 148 -10.17 -12.34 5.78
C GLN A 148 -9.34 -13.48 5.15
N LEU A 149 -9.37 -14.65 5.79
CA LEU A 149 -8.78 -15.90 5.33
C LEU A 149 -9.84 -17.00 5.35
N ASP A 150 -10.23 -17.50 4.18
CA ASP A 150 -10.96 -18.76 4.01
C ASP A 150 -9.94 -19.88 3.81
N LEU A 151 -9.93 -20.91 4.66
CA LEU A 151 -8.95 -22.00 4.59
C LEU A 151 -9.65 -23.35 4.39
N ARG A 152 -9.07 -24.19 3.54
CA ARG A 152 -9.30 -25.64 3.48
C ARG A 152 -7.98 -26.37 3.38
N LEU A 153 -7.77 -27.31 4.27
CA LEU A 153 -6.51 -28.00 4.48
C LEU A 153 -6.77 -29.50 4.66
N THR A 154 -5.99 -30.35 3.99
CA THR A 154 -5.87 -31.77 4.31
C THR A 154 -4.41 -32.14 4.45
N ALA A 155 -4.08 -32.90 5.48
CA ALA A 155 -2.74 -33.40 5.73
C ALA A 155 -2.80 -34.83 6.28
N SER A 156 -1.74 -35.60 6.10
CA SER A 156 -1.60 -36.90 6.72
C SER A 156 -0.20 -37.08 7.27
N GLY A 157 -0.07 -37.70 8.43
CA GLY A 157 1.24 -37.98 9.01
C GLY A 157 1.17 -37.89 10.51
N GLY A 158 2.32 -37.75 11.14
CA GLY A 158 2.35 -37.85 12.57
C GLY A 158 3.73 -37.90 13.17
N ARG A 159 3.70 -38.33 14.42
CA ARG A 159 4.86 -38.40 15.28
C ARG A 159 5.80 -39.53 14.85
N THR A 160 7.10 -39.22 14.73
CA THR A 160 8.12 -40.20 14.33
C THR A 160 9.02 -40.67 15.47
N THR A 161 9.03 -39.95 16.59
CA THR A 161 9.77 -40.31 17.81
C THR A 161 8.80 -40.56 18.98
N PRO A 162 8.11 -41.72 19.02
CA PRO A 162 7.02 -41.99 19.97
C PRO A 162 7.47 -42.07 21.43
N ASN A 163 8.77 -42.28 21.68
CA ASN A 163 9.34 -42.38 23.03
C ASN A 163 9.75 -41.02 23.64
N ALA A 164 9.82 -39.94 22.84
CA ALA A 164 10.15 -38.61 23.34
C ALA A 164 8.98 -38.00 24.16
N SER A 165 9.15 -36.81 24.73
CA SER A 165 7.97 -36.01 25.12
C SER A 165 7.30 -35.42 23.87
N LEU A 166 6.04 -34.98 23.95
CA LEU A 166 5.38 -34.31 22.82
C LEU A 166 6.15 -33.06 22.36
N ALA A 167 6.65 -32.27 23.32
CA ALA A 167 7.44 -31.06 23.04
C ALA A 167 8.79 -31.34 22.35
N ALA A 168 9.39 -32.51 22.60
CA ALA A 168 10.66 -32.93 21.99
C ALA A 168 10.47 -33.82 20.75
N SER A 169 9.23 -34.12 20.36
CA SER A 169 8.98 -35.11 19.32
C SER A 169 9.22 -34.57 17.92
N ALA A 170 9.83 -35.41 17.08
CA ALA A 170 9.85 -35.20 15.65
C ALA A 170 8.51 -35.59 15.01
N TRP A 171 8.14 -34.83 13.99
CA TRP A 171 6.88 -34.96 13.26
C TRP A 171 7.16 -34.97 11.76
N ARG A 172 6.38 -35.77 11.02
CA ARG A 172 6.37 -35.78 9.55
C ARG A 172 4.94 -35.72 9.05
N PHE A 173 4.65 -34.80 8.13
CA PHE A 173 3.32 -34.63 7.54
C PHE A 173 3.43 -34.50 6.04
N ASP A 174 2.54 -35.13 5.30
CA ASP A 174 2.26 -34.85 3.90
C ASP A 174 1.06 -33.92 3.83
N LEU A 175 1.30 -32.66 3.45
CA LEU A 175 0.24 -31.70 3.18
C LEU A 175 -0.40 -32.04 1.84
N GLY A 176 -1.56 -32.68 1.84
CA GLY A 176 -2.21 -33.20 0.64
C GLY A 176 -2.84 -32.12 -0.24
N ALA A 177 -3.71 -31.29 0.35
CA ALA A 177 -4.33 -30.17 -0.35
C ALA A 177 -4.41 -28.94 0.55
N LEU A 178 -3.95 -27.80 0.03
CA LEU A 178 -4.13 -26.49 0.62
C LEU A 178 -4.89 -25.63 -0.37
N ARG A 179 -6.03 -25.08 0.06
CA ARG A 179 -6.73 -24.01 -0.64
C ARG A 179 -7.03 -22.89 0.33
N ALA A 180 -6.63 -21.67 -0.01
CA ALA A 180 -6.87 -20.49 0.78
C ALA A 180 -7.46 -19.36 -0.09
N GLY A 181 -8.47 -18.66 0.43
CA GLY A 181 -8.96 -17.40 -0.11
C GLY A 181 -8.56 -16.27 0.84
N VAL A 182 -7.74 -15.33 0.38
CA VAL A 182 -7.21 -14.23 1.19
C VAL A 182 -7.77 -12.91 0.67
N ARG A 183 -8.34 -12.10 1.56
CA ARG A 183 -8.66 -10.70 1.31
C ARG A 183 -7.86 -9.87 2.30
N ASP A 184 -6.97 -9.03 1.80
CA ASP A 184 -6.17 -8.12 2.61
C ASP A 184 -6.05 -6.78 1.85
N PRO A 185 -6.39 -5.64 2.45
CA PRO A 185 -6.23 -4.33 1.82
C PRO A 185 -4.82 -4.09 1.27
N ALA A 186 -3.78 -4.65 1.89
CA ALA A 186 -2.39 -4.55 1.42
C ALA A 186 -2.15 -5.28 0.08
N LEU A 187 -2.97 -6.28 -0.25
CA LEU A 187 -2.92 -6.98 -1.54
C LEU A 187 -3.80 -6.31 -2.61
N GLY A 188 -4.54 -5.26 -2.25
CA GLY A 188 -5.49 -4.56 -3.10
C GLY A 188 -6.88 -5.19 -3.09
N GLU A 189 -7.75 -4.70 -3.97
CA GLU A 189 -9.14 -5.12 -4.01
C GLU A 189 -9.31 -6.60 -4.42
N GLY A 190 -10.32 -7.24 -3.83
CA GLY A 190 -10.75 -8.58 -4.21
C GLY A 190 -10.23 -9.71 -3.31
N VAL A 191 -10.33 -10.94 -3.78
CA VAL A 191 -9.92 -12.16 -3.07
C VAL A 191 -8.84 -12.86 -3.87
N TRP A 192 -7.73 -13.12 -3.20
CA TRP A 192 -6.60 -13.87 -3.70
C TRP A 192 -6.79 -15.35 -3.39
N GLN A 193 -6.77 -16.21 -4.40
CA GLN A 193 -6.86 -17.65 -4.24
C GLN A 193 -5.47 -18.25 -4.27
N LEU A 194 -5.14 -19.06 -3.27
CA LEU A 194 -3.91 -19.83 -3.19
C LEU A 194 -4.28 -21.31 -3.20
N ALA A 195 -3.66 -22.10 -4.07
CA ALA A 195 -3.94 -23.52 -4.19
C ALA A 195 -2.65 -24.32 -4.40
N SER A 196 -2.38 -25.32 -3.56
CA SER A 196 -1.24 -26.21 -3.76
C SER A 196 -1.51 -27.17 -4.93
N ARG A 197 -0.48 -27.45 -5.74
CA ARG A 197 -0.53 -28.46 -6.81
C ARG A 197 0.31 -29.67 -6.42
N GLY A 198 -0.26 -30.51 -5.56
CA GLY A 198 0.36 -31.75 -5.11
C GLY A 198 0.62 -31.78 -3.60
N ALA A 199 1.06 -32.95 -3.15
CA ALA A 199 1.41 -33.17 -1.75
C ALA A 199 2.77 -32.55 -1.43
N VAL A 200 2.87 -31.86 -0.29
CA VAL A 200 4.11 -31.25 0.19
C VAL A 200 4.53 -31.94 1.48
N PRO A 201 5.62 -32.73 1.49
CA PRO A 201 6.09 -33.33 2.72
C PRO A 201 6.71 -32.26 3.63
N LEU A 202 6.48 -32.38 4.91
CA LEU A 202 6.89 -31.48 5.97
C LEU A 202 7.51 -32.33 7.08
N SER A 203 8.62 -31.88 7.65
CA SER A 203 9.17 -32.49 8.84
C SER A 203 9.65 -31.43 9.81
N TRP A 204 9.36 -31.65 11.10
CA TRP A 204 9.70 -30.76 12.19
C TRP A 204 10.34 -31.56 13.31
N SER A 205 11.52 -31.15 13.77
CA SER A 205 12.26 -31.81 14.86
C SER A 205 12.79 -30.77 15.86
N PRO A 206 12.07 -30.48 16.94
CA PRO A 206 12.42 -29.44 17.90
C PRO A 206 13.66 -29.80 18.75
N ALA A 207 13.86 -31.08 19.07
CA ALA A 207 14.96 -31.55 19.94
C ALA A 207 16.38 -31.37 19.37
N GLN A 208 16.53 -30.97 18.10
CA GLN A 208 17.82 -30.80 17.42
C GLN A 208 18.05 -29.35 16.99
N GLY A 209 17.84 -28.38 17.90
CA GLY A 209 18.00 -26.95 17.60
C GLY A 209 16.95 -26.42 16.61
N GLY A 210 15.78 -27.05 16.56
CA GLY A 210 14.72 -26.73 15.61
C GLY A 210 15.12 -27.04 14.15
N GLN A 211 14.81 -28.24 13.66
CA GLN A 211 14.94 -28.54 12.24
C GLN A 211 13.57 -28.54 11.57
N LEU A 212 13.40 -27.68 10.57
CA LEU A 212 12.23 -27.65 9.70
C LEU A 212 12.68 -28.01 8.28
N GLU A 213 12.06 -29.02 7.68
CA GLU A 213 12.25 -29.33 6.27
C GLU A 213 10.89 -29.40 5.59
N VAL A 214 10.69 -28.53 4.60
CA VAL A 214 9.55 -28.52 3.68
C VAL A 214 10.07 -29.08 2.37
N GLY A 215 9.46 -30.15 1.87
CA GLY A 215 9.81 -30.71 0.58
C GLY A 215 9.46 -29.80 -0.58
N ALA A 216 9.82 -30.25 -1.77
CA ALA A 216 9.44 -29.56 -2.99
C ALA A 216 7.92 -29.45 -3.09
N GLY A 217 7.45 -28.32 -3.61
CA GLY A 217 6.04 -28.03 -3.72
C GLY A 217 5.74 -26.98 -4.76
N ASP A 218 4.46 -26.82 -5.04
CA ASP A 218 3.95 -25.85 -6.00
C ASP A 218 2.69 -25.18 -5.47
N LEU A 219 2.62 -23.87 -5.64
CA LEU A 219 1.49 -23.03 -5.27
C LEU A 219 1.07 -22.19 -6.47
N THR A 220 -0.20 -22.28 -6.81
CA THR A 220 -0.86 -21.35 -7.73
C THR A 220 -1.47 -20.22 -6.94
N ILE A 221 -1.18 -18.99 -7.35
CA ILE A 221 -1.73 -17.76 -6.77
C ILE A 221 -2.56 -17.08 -7.85
N THR A 222 -3.80 -16.74 -7.56
CA THR A 222 -4.72 -16.07 -8.49
C THR A 222 -5.33 -14.85 -7.81
N SER A 223 -5.15 -13.65 -8.39
CA SER A 223 -5.88 -12.44 -7.96
C SER A 223 -7.21 -12.35 -8.69
N SER A 224 -8.23 -11.76 -8.05
CA SER A 224 -9.54 -11.55 -8.68
C SER A 224 -9.67 -10.22 -9.45
N ALA A 225 -8.83 -9.21 -9.15
CA ALA A 225 -8.88 -7.91 -9.80
C ALA A 225 -7.49 -7.20 -9.82
N PRO A 226 -6.91 -6.91 -11.00
CA PRO A 226 -7.21 -7.58 -12.26
C PRO A 226 -7.00 -9.10 -12.12
N THR A 227 -7.74 -9.90 -12.87
CA THR A 227 -7.54 -11.36 -12.87
C THR A 227 -6.15 -11.67 -13.39
N SER A 228 -5.31 -12.26 -12.54
CA SER A 228 -3.95 -12.63 -12.89
C SER A 228 -3.54 -13.86 -12.10
N GLN A 229 -2.64 -14.65 -12.66
CA GLN A 229 -2.23 -15.91 -12.08
C GLN A 229 -0.71 -16.03 -12.14
N ALA A 230 -0.11 -16.42 -11.01
CA ALA A 230 1.30 -16.78 -10.93
C ALA A 230 1.45 -18.17 -10.30
N GLN A 231 2.53 -18.85 -10.66
CA GLN A 231 2.93 -20.14 -10.12
C GLN A 231 4.24 -19.96 -9.36
N VAL A 232 4.28 -20.43 -8.11
CA VAL A 232 5.49 -20.51 -7.30
C VAL A 232 5.80 -21.99 -7.10
N ALA A 233 6.89 -22.46 -7.68
CA ALA A 233 7.41 -23.80 -7.45
C ALA A 233 8.70 -23.69 -6.63
N TRP A 234 8.85 -24.47 -5.57
CA TRP A 234 10.05 -24.50 -4.74
C TRP A 234 10.64 -25.91 -4.66
N GLY A 235 11.96 -25.99 -4.56
CA GLY A 235 12.68 -27.17 -4.12
C GLY A 235 12.65 -27.31 -2.60
N PRO A 236 13.34 -28.30 -2.01
CA PRO A 236 13.35 -28.48 -0.56
C PRO A 236 13.81 -27.22 0.19
N VAL A 237 12.97 -26.72 1.10
CA VAL A 237 13.31 -25.66 2.05
C VAL A 237 13.77 -26.31 3.34
N ARG A 238 15.00 -26.03 3.75
CA ARG A 238 15.56 -26.57 4.99
C ARG A 238 15.98 -25.43 5.89
N TRP A 239 15.49 -25.44 7.11
CA TRP A 239 15.94 -24.57 8.18
C TRP A 239 16.48 -25.45 9.31
N ARG A 240 17.75 -25.23 9.70
CA ARG A 240 18.41 -25.98 10.76
C ARG A 240 19.37 -25.04 11.48
N GLN A 241 19.20 -24.84 12.79
CA GLN A 241 20.16 -24.05 13.60
C GLN A 241 20.44 -22.66 13.00
N GLY A 242 19.36 -21.93 12.65
CA GLY A 242 19.45 -20.62 12.01
C GLY A 242 19.85 -20.65 10.51
N ALA A 243 20.37 -21.76 9.99
CA ALA A 243 20.74 -21.87 8.57
C ALA A 243 19.53 -22.24 7.70
N LEU A 244 19.23 -21.40 6.70
CA LEU A 244 18.17 -21.60 5.71
C LEU A 244 18.76 -21.97 4.35
N THR A 245 18.25 -23.01 3.70
CA THR A 245 18.50 -23.29 2.27
C THR A 245 17.18 -23.41 1.53
N THR A 246 17.03 -22.72 0.40
CA THR A 246 15.82 -22.70 -0.42
C THR A 246 16.15 -22.47 -1.88
N THR A 247 15.41 -23.12 -2.77
CA THR A 247 15.48 -22.88 -4.22
C THR A 247 14.08 -22.85 -4.80
N GLY A 248 13.90 -22.20 -5.94
CA GLY A 248 12.62 -22.23 -6.63
C GLY A 248 12.52 -21.34 -7.84
N ARG A 249 11.30 -21.26 -8.37
CA ARG A 249 10.92 -20.51 -9.56
C ARG A 249 9.54 -19.88 -9.38
N ILE A 250 9.40 -18.65 -9.86
CA ILE A 250 8.13 -17.97 -10.05
C ILE A 250 7.87 -17.86 -11.56
N THR A 251 6.69 -18.27 -12.00
CA THR A 251 6.25 -18.16 -13.39
C THR A 251 4.98 -17.32 -13.46
N GLY A 252 4.90 -16.37 -14.38
CA GLY A 252 3.69 -15.60 -14.58
C GLY A 252 3.48 -14.45 -13.59
N LEU A 253 4.53 -13.93 -12.95
CA LEU A 253 4.43 -12.85 -11.96
C LEU A 253 4.06 -11.51 -12.61
N PRO A 254 2.88 -10.95 -12.38
CA PRO A 254 2.49 -9.68 -12.98
C PRO A 254 3.21 -8.49 -12.33
N LEU A 255 3.59 -7.48 -13.12
CA LEU A 255 4.25 -6.25 -12.63
C LEU A 255 3.48 -5.58 -11.49
N GLN A 256 2.16 -5.52 -11.60
CA GLN A 256 1.32 -4.90 -10.59
C GLN A 256 1.40 -5.59 -9.22
N TRP A 257 1.83 -6.85 -9.16
CA TRP A 257 2.10 -7.53 -7.89
C TRP A 257 3.47 -7.15 -7.33
N VAL A 258 4.47 -6.98 -8.20
CA VAL A 258 5.80 -6.49 -7.83
C VAL A 258 5.72 -5.07 -7.25
N GLU A 259 4.97 -4.18 -7.92
CA GLU A 259 4.73 -2.80 -7.48
C GLU A 259 4.08 -2.72 -6.10
N ARG A 260 3.10 -3.60 -5.82
CA ARG A 260 2.44 -3.67 -4.51
C ARG A 260 3.42 -4.02 -3.39
N VAL A 261 4.31 -4.99 -3.65
CA VAL A 261 5.34 -5.39 -2.67
C VAL A 261 6.40 -4.31 -2.51
N ALA A 262 6.77 -3.62 -3.61
CA ALA A 262 7.74 -2.53 -3.59
C ALA A 262 7.20 -1.22 -2.98
N GLY A 263 5.87 -1.04 -2.91
CA GLY A 263 5.24 0.17 -2.40
C GLY A 263 5.27 1.36 -3.38
N SER A 264 5.57 1.12 -4.66
CA SER A 264 5.65 2.15 -5.71
C SER A 264 4.86 1.71 -6.94
N GLN A 265 3.95 2.55 -7.44
CA GLN A 265 3.11 2.23 -8.59
C GLN A 265 3.58 3.01 -9.83
N LEU A 266 3.87 2.33 -10.94
CA LEU A 266 4.30 3.01 -12.18
C LEU A 266 3.19 3.85 -12.81
N GLN A 267 1.92 3.58 -12.47
CA GLN A 267 0.79 4.37 -12.93
C GLN A 267 0.87 5.83 -12.48
N ASP A 268 1.48 6.10 -11.32
CA ASP A 268 1.70 7.47 -10.83
C ASP A 268 2.72 8.22 -11.71
N ALA A 269 3.59 7.47 -12.39
CA ALA A 269 4.51 7.97 -13.40
C ALA A 269 3.94 7.92 -14.84
N GLY A 270 2.66 7.55 -15.00
CA GLY A 270 2.00 7.50 -16.31
C GLY A 270 2.29 6.27 -17.15
N LEU A 271 3.01 5.32 -16.58
CA LEU A 271 3.36 4.07 -17.21
C LEU A 271 2.32 3.04 -16.76
N THR A 272 1.64 2.43 -17.72
CA THR A 272 0.71 1.32 -17.44
C THR A 272 1.08 0.15 -18.32
N GLY A 273 0.81 -1.08 -17.91
CA GLY A 273 1.21 -2.23 -18.71
C GLY A 273 0.75 -3.55 -18.13
N ASN A 274 0.93 -4.60 -18.89
CA ASN A 274 0.61 -5.97 -18.51
C ASN A 274 1.86 -6.85 -18.50
N ILE A 275 3.00 -6.29 -18.11
CA ILE A 275 4.26 -7.04 -18.07
C ILE A 275 4.13 -8.22 -17.11
N VAL A 276 4.58 -9.36 -17.58
CA VAL A 276 4.67 -10.60 -16.81
C VAL A 276 6.14 -11.00 -16.71
N PHE A 277 6.58 -11.31 -15.50
CA PHE A 277 7.93 -11.76 -15.19
C PHE A 277 7.96 -13.25 -14.84
N ASN A 278 9.06 -13.88 -15.19
CA ASN A 278 9.47 -15.15 -14.61
C ASN A 278 10.71 -14.90 -13.76
N GLY A 279 10.87 -15.66 -12.69
CA GLY A 279 12.06 -15.55 -11.86
C GLY A 279 12.46 -16.87 -11.25
N ASP A 280 13.69 -16.96 -10.78
CA ASP A 280 14.25 -18.11 -10.10
C ASP A 280 15.12 -17.63 -8.94
N TRP A 281 15.27 -18.48 -7.93
CA TRP A 281 16.15 -18.22 -6.80
C TRP A 281 16.84 -19.49 -6.32
N ASP A 282 18.04 -19.30 -5.79
CA ASP A 282 18.81 -20.24 -4.99
C ASP A 282 19.44 -19.44 -3.85
N ALA A 283 19.08 -19.79 -2.61
CA ALA A 283 19.54 -19.08 -1.43
C ALA A 283 19.94 -20.06 -0.32
N ALA A 284 21.15 -19.87 0.21
CA ALA A 284 21.65 -20.47 1.43
C ALA A 284 22.12 -19.34 2.37
N LEU A 285 21.41 -19.17 3.49
CA LEU A 285 21.69 -18.20 4.53
C LEU A 285 22.09 -18.98 5.78
N GLY A 286 23.37 -19.15 6.04
CA GLY A 286 23.86 -19.85 7.23
C GLY A 286 25.19 -19.24 7.68
N GLN A 287 26.20 -20.05 7.94
CA GLN A 287 27.56 -19.53 8.20
C GLN A 287 28.13 -18.75 7.01
N GLN A 288 27.68 -19.10 5.80
CA GLN A 288 28.00 -18.40 4.56
C GLN A 288 26.70 -17.89 3.93
N LEU A 289 26.79 -16.76 3.23
CA LEU A 289 25.71 -16.19 2.44
C LEU A 289 25.91 -16.55 0.95
N ARG A 290 25.01 -17.36 0.41
CA ARG A 290 24.88 -17.61 -1.03
C ARG A 290 23.48 -17.22 -1.45
N VAL A 291 23.34 -16.21 -2.30
CA VAL A 291 22.06 -15.82 -2.88
C VAL A 291 22.27 -15.63 -4.37
N THR A 292 21.42 -16.23 -5.18
CA THR A 292 21.24 -15.90 -6.60
C THR A 292 19.75 -15.81 -6.84
N ALA A 293 19.29 -14.67 -7.35
CA ALA A 293 17.89 -14.50 -7.75
C ALA A 293 17.83 -13.74 -9.07
N ASN A 294 16.96 -14.19 -9.96
CA ASN A 294 16.76 -13.59 -11.26
C ASN A 294 15.28 -13.29 -11.44
N LEU A 295 14.97 -12.15 -12.05
CA LEU A 295 13.63 -11.79 -12.49
C LEU A 295 13.75 -11.22 -13.89
N VAL A 296 13.09 -11.85 -14.86
CA VAL A 296 13.20 -11.52 -16.28
C VAL A 296 11.80 -11.39 -16.86
N ARG A 297 11.58 -10.37 -17.69
CA ARG A 297 10.36 -10.25 -18.47
C ARG A 297 10.14 -11.50 -19.31
N ALA A 298 8.99 -12.12 -19.11
CA ALA A 298 8.52 -13.24 -19.91
C ALA A 298 7.64 -12.76 -21.08
N SER A 299 6.75 -11.80 -20.82
CA SER A 299 5.82 -11.26 -21.82
C SER A 299 5.22 -9.93 -21.38
N GLY A 300 4.31 -9.39 -22.21
CA GLY A 300 3.62 -8.11 -21.95
C GLY A 300 4.50 -6.91 -22.26
N ASP A 301 3.92 -5.72 -22.30
CA ASP A 301 4.66 -4.49 -22.59
C ASP A 301 4.25 -3.41 -21.58
N ILE A 302 5.05 -2.36 -21.49
CA ILE A 302 4.56 -1.09 -20.97
C ILE A 302 3.90 -0.32 -22.10
N THR A 303 2.95 0.50 -21.72
CA THR A 303 2.28 1.43 -22.59
C THR A 303 2.49 2.82 -22.05
N VAL A 304 2.88 3.69 -22.98
CA VAL A 304 3.08 5.11 -22.73
C VAL A 304 1.88 5.86 -23.25
N LEU A 305 1.43 6.86 -22.50
CA LEU A 305 0.43 7.79 -22.98
C LEU A 305 1.13 8.77 -23.94
N THR A 306 0.78 8.71 -25.23
CA THR A 306 1.18 9.72 -26.19
C THR A 306 -0.01 10.63 -26.50
N THR A 307 0.28 11.86 -26.90
CA THR A 307 -0.74 12.79 -27.39
C THR A 307 -0.34 13.24 -28.76
N ASP A 308 -1.23 13.08 -29.73
CA ASP A 308 -1.07 13.62 -31.06
C ASP A 308 -0.92 15.15 -30.98
N ALA A 309 0.15 15.67 -31.58
CA ALA A 309 0.51 17.08 -31.48
C ALA A 309 -0.43 18.01 -32.26
N GLN A 310 -1.12 17.50 -33.28
CA GLN A 310 -1.99 18.23 -34.19
C GLN A 310 -3.46 18.13 -33.75
N THR A 311 -3.91 16.93 -33.40
CA THR A 311 -5.32 16.68 -33.04
C THR A 311 -5.57 16.77 -31.53
N GLY A 312 -4.52 16.69 -30.71
CA GLY A 312 -4.63 16.70 -29.26
C GLY A 312 -5.20 15.40 -28.66
N VAL A 313 -5.45 14.38 -29.49
CA VAL A 313 -5.97 13.07 -29.09
C VAL A 313 -4.92 12.30 -28.32
N GLN A 314 -5.28 11.82 -27.13
CA GLN A 314 -4.43 10.93 -26.35
C GLN A 314 -4.60 9.50 -26.86
N SER A 315 -3.48 8.84 -27.14
CA SER A 315 -3.46 7.42 -27.47
C SER A 315 -2.46 6.69 -26.59
N ARG A 316 -2.80 5.46 -26.22
CA ARG A 316 -1.92 4.59 -25.45
C ARG A 316 -1.15 3.73 -26.43
N VAL A 317 0.17 3.86 -26.41
CA VAL A 317 1.04 3.18 -27.38
C VAL A 317 2.01 2.27 -26.64
N ALA A 318 2.17 1.04 -27.14
CA ALA A 318 3.14 0.08 -26.63
C ALA A 318 4.56 0.66 -26.73
N ALA A 319 5.35 0.55 -25.67
CA ALA A 319 6.69 1.13 -25.65
C ALA A 319 7.74 0.24 -26.30
N GLY A 320 7.40 -0.99 -26.69
CA GLY A 320 8.32 -1.91 -27.34
C GLY A 320 9.41 -2.36 -26.37
N LEU A 321 9.03 -2.85 -25.19
CA LEU A 321 9.94 -3.39 -24.19
C LEU A 321 10.67 -4.65 -24.73
N ARG A 322 12.00 -4.55 -24.85
CA ARG A 322 12.90 -5.58 -25.38
C ARG A 322 13.52 -6.41 -24.27
N ASP A 323 14.10 -5.76 -23.26
CA ASP A 323 14.64 -6.41 -22.07
C ASP A 323 14.17 -5.71 -20.79
N ALA A 324 13.89 -6.50 -19.76
CA ALA A 324 13.64 -6.03 -18.41
C ALA A 324 14.06 -7.15 -17.47
N ARG A 325 15.19 -6.93 -16.79
CA ARG A 325 15.86 -7.92 -15.97
C ARG A 325 16.38 -7.31 -14.69
N LEU A 326 16.14 -8.03 -13.59
CA LEU A 326 16.74 -7.79 -12.29
C LEU A 326 17.50 -9.04 -11.88
N THR A 327 18.77 -8.90 -11.52
CA THR A 327 19.59 -10.01 -11.00
C THR A 327 20.17 -9.61 -9.67
N LEU A 328 20.09 -10.49 -8.68
CA LEU A 328 20.68 -10.32 -7.35
C LEU A 328 21.62 -11.49 -7.10
N ARG A 329 22.87 -11.20 -6.73
CA ARG A 329 23.87 -12.22 -6.40
C ARG A 329 24.64 -11.84 -5.15
N SER A 330 24.96 -12.82 -4.30
CA SER A 330 25.89 -12.59 -3.20
C SER A 330 27.34 -12.92 -3.57
N GLU A 331 28.25 -12.14 -3.00
CA GLU A 331 29.70 -12.33 -3.03
C GLU A 331 30.23 -12.15 -1.61
N GLY A 332 30.39 -13.27 -0.90
CA GLY A 332 30.56 -13.22 0.56
C GLY A 332 29.33 -12.58 1.21
N ASN A 333 29.54 -11.53 1.99
CA ASN A 333 28.45 -10.79 2.65
C ASN A 333 27.86 -9.69 1.75
N ALA A 334 28.51 -9.39 0.63
CA ALA A 334 28.02 -8.40 -0.31
C ALA A 334 26.87 -8.95 -1.15
N LEU A 335 25.89 -8.11 -1.44
CA LEU A 335 24.80 -8.35 -2.38
C LEU A 335 24.95 -7.37 -3.55
N ASN A 336 25.07 -7.91 -4.76
CA ASN A 336 25.15 -7.17 -6.00
C ASN A 336 23.81 -7.31 -6.74
N LEU A 337 23.15 -6.18 -6.98
CA LEU A 337 21.92 -6.04 -7.73
C LEU A 337 22.23 -5.39 -9.08
N ASN A 338 21.87 -6.03 -10.18
CA ASN A 338 21.94 -5.43 -11.52
C ASN A 338 20.54 -5.30 -12.11
N LEU A 339 20.25 -4.13 -12.65
CA LEU A 339 19.01 -3.76 -13.33
C LEU A 339 19.32 -3.44 -14.79
N VAL A 340 18.59 -4.08 -15.70
CA VAL A 340 18.61 -3.77 -17.13
C VAL A 340 17.18 -3.54 -17.59
N TRP A 341 16.96 -2.45 -18.31
CA TRP A 341 15.72 -2.10 -18.98
C TRP A 341 16.05 -1.55 -20.36
N ASP A 342 15.43 -2.09 -21.41
CA ASP A 342 15.56 -1.59 -22.78
C ASP A 342 14.20 -1.60 -23.47
N SER A 343 13.75 -0.43 -23.90
CA SER A 343 12.49 -0.20 -24.57
C SER A 343 12.67 0.77 -25.74
N GLU A 344 12.03 0.46 -26.87
CA GLU A 344 12.06 1.30 -28.06
C GLU A 344 11.62 2.74 -27.79
N ARG A 345 10.52 2.92 -27.03
CA ARG A 345 9.91 4.24 -26.80
C ARG A 345 10.06 4.73 -25.37
N ALA A 346 10.30 3.88 -24.38
CA ALA A 346 10.53 4.34 -23.00
C ALA A 346 12.01 4.44 -22.64
N GLY A 347 12.92 4.11 -23.57
CA GLY A 347 14.34 4.27 -23.39
C GLY A 347 15.01 3.14 -22.63
N THR A 348 16.18 3.42 -22.08
CA THR A 348 17.06 2.44 -21.45
C THR A 348 17.38 2.83 -20.00
N ILE A 349 17.46 1.85 -19.13
CA ILE A 349 17.96 2.00 -17.75
C ILE A 349 18.96 0.87 -17.50
N ASN A 350 20.16 1.24 -17.06
CA ASN A 350 21.17 0.30 -16.60
C ASN A 350 21.60 0.71 -15.20
N GLY A 351 21.50 -0.20 -14.25
CA GLY A 351 21.84 0.07 -12.86
C GLY A 351 22.61 -1.08 -12.24
N GLN A 352 23.57 -0.73 -11.39
CA GLN A 352 24.23 -1.67 -10.49
C GLN A 352 24.24 -1.07 -9.10
N LEU A 353 23.90 -1.88 -8.10
CA LEU A 353 23.88 -1.50 -6.70
C LEU A 353 24.49 -2.64 -5.89
N ARG A 354 25.47 -2.31 -5.07
CA ARG A 354 26.08 -3.18 -4.08
C ARG A 354 25.65 -2.73 -2.69
N THR A 355 25.29 -3.69 -1.85
CA THR A 355 25.12 -3.52 -0.41
C THR A 355 25.71 -4.71 0.33
N GLU A 356 25.65 -4.73 1.66
CA GLU A 356 26.18 -5.82 2.47
C GLU A 356 25.15 -6.23 3.54
N LEU A 357 25.05 -7.54 3.78
CA LEU A 357 24.28 -8.08 4.89
C LEU A 357 25.18 -8.23 6.12
N ALA A 358 24.62 -7.96 7.29
CA ALA A 358 25.27 -8.18 8.57
C ALA A 358 24.91 -9.57 9.11
N ALA A 359 25.95 -10.31 9.51
CA ALA A 359 25.82 -11.57 10.22
C ALA A 359 25.92 -11.31 11.74
N ALA A 360 24.88 -11.66 12.49
CA ALA A 360 24.91 -11.72 13.95
C ALA A 360 24.89 -13.18 14.39
N ARG A 361 25.77 -13.55 15.32
CA ARG A 361 25.79 -14.88 15.92
C ARG A 361 25.19 -14.84 17.32
N ASP A 362 24.36 -15.83 17.63
CA ASP A 362 23.89 -16.06 19.00
C ASP A 362 24.89 -16.92 19.78
N ASP A 363 24.61 -17.09 21.08
CA ASP A 363 25.45 -17.88 22.01
C ASP A 363 25.54 -19.37 21.61
N ASP A 364 24.55 -19.85 20.87
CA ASP A 364 24.48 -21.21 20.33
C ASP A 364 25.30 -21.36 19.02
N GLY A 365 25.90 -20.29 18.52
CA GLY A 365 26.71 -20.26 17.29
C GLY A 365 25.91 -20.19 16.00
N ASN A 366 24.59 -20.00 16.07
CA ASN A 366 23.72 -19.84 14.91
C ASN A 366 23.96 -18.47 14.27
N THR A 367 23.95 -18.41 12.95
CA THR A 367 24.11 -17.15 12.21
C THR A 367 22.76 -16.63 11.75
N SER A 368 22.42 -15.40 12.13
CA SER A 368 21.28 -14.65 11.63
C SER A 368 21.77 -13.54 10.69
N TRP A 369 21.10 -13.40 9.55
CA TRP A 369 21.42 -12.38 8.55
C TRP A 369 20.40 -11.25 8.61
N SER A 370 20.88 -10.01 8.53
CA SER A 370 20.05 -8.82 8.50
C SER A 370 20.58 -7.80 7.49
N TRP A 371 19.72 -6.90 7.03
CA TRP A 371 20.10 -5.74 6.22
C TRP A 371 19.88 -4.46 7.04
N PRO A 372 20.83 -4.09 7.93
CA PRO A 372 20.67 -2.99 8.87
C PRO A 372 20.69 -1.62 8.17
N ASP A 373 20.19 -0.59 8.84
CA ASP A 373 20.20 0.78 8.30
C ASP A 373 21.62 1.30 8.03
N SER A 374 22.62 0.82 8.76
CA SER A 374 24.04 1.12 8.53
C SER A 374 24.67 0.39 7.35
N ALA A 375 23.95 -0.51 6.68
CA ALA A 375 24.50 -1.27 5.55
C ALA A 375 24.93 -0.31 4.42
N PRO A 376 26.17 -0.42 3.92
CA PRO A 376 26.65 0.49 2.88
C PRO A 376 25.83 0.31 1.60
N LEU A 377 25.61 1.41 0.89
CA LEU A 377 25.06 1.42 -0.47
C LEU A 377 26.12 1.99 -1.42
N GLN A 378 26.42 1.28 -2.50
CA GLN A 378 27.38 1.72 -3.51
C GLN A 378 26.91 1.30 -4.89
N GLY A 379 26.78 2.24 -5.83
CA GLY A 379 26.25 1.89 -7.14
C GLY A 379 26.24 3.02 -8.15
N GLN A 380 25.77 2.69 -9.35
CA GLN A 380 25.52 3.67 -10.40
C GLN A 380 24.25 3.28 -11.16
N VAL A 381 23.50 4.30 -11.59
CA VAL A 381 22.29 4.17 -12.39
C VAL A 381 22.39 5.16 -13.55
N GLN A 382 22.24 4.63 -14.75
CA GLN A 382 22.20 5.39 -15.98
C GLN A 382 20.84 5.20 -16.62
N ALA A 383 20.14 6.29 -16.90
CA ALA A 383 18.86 6.28 -17.56
C ALA A 383 18.90 7.22 -18.77
N ARG A 384 18.39 6.75 -19.90
CA ARG A 384 18.25 7.55 -21.12
C ARG A 384 16.87 7.32 -21.69
N LEU A 385 16.05 8.37 -21.69
CA LEU A 385 14.74 8.36 -22.29
C LEU A 385 14.77 9.20 -23.57
N PRO A 386 14.37 8.61 -24.72
CA PRO A 386 14.33 9.33 -25.99
C PRO A 386 13.25 10.41 -25.99
N GLN A 387 13.26 11.25 -27.01
CA GLN A 387 12.31 12.35 -27.16
C GLN A 387 10.89 11.84 -27.42
N ILE A 388 10.08 11.75 -26.36
CA ILE A 388 8.70 11.26 -26.43
C ILE A 388 7.74 12.20 -25.67
N ALA A 389 6.46 12.17 -26.06
CA ALA A 389 5.39 12.93 -25.41
C ALA A 389 4.90 12.31 -24.07
N ALA A 390 5.53 11.21 -23.63
CA ALA A 390 5.10 10.39 -22.49
C ALA A 390 5.29 11.05 -21.11
N TRP A 391 6.00 12.19 -21.04
CA TRP A 391 6.21 12.94 -19.79
C TRP A 391 4.98 13.74 -19.33
N SER A 392 3.90 13.75 -20.12
CA SER A 392 2.68 14.51 -19.81
C SER A 392 2.03 14.08 -18.49
N VAL A 393 2.39 12.93 -17.91
CA VAL A 393 1.90 12.51 -16.59
C VAL A 393 2.65 13.18 -15.43
N LEU A 394 3.88 13.65 -15.64
CA LEU A 394 4.56 14.54 -14.68
C LEU A 394 4.01 15.97 -14.74
N ALA A 395 3.23 16.31 -15.76
CA ALA A 395 2.65 17.63 -15.92
C ALA A 395 1.23 17.69 -15.30
N PRO A 396 0.76 18.85 -14.83
CA PRO A 396 -0.61 18.98 -14.33
C PRO A 396 -1.66 18.60 -15.39
N PRO A 397 -2.89 18.21 -15.00
CA PRO A 397 -3.95 17.90 -15.96
C PRO A 397 -4.14 19.01 -17.01
N GLY A 398 -4.21 18.63 -18.28
CA GLY A 398 -4.33 19.56 -19.42
C GLY A 398 -2.99 20.10 -19.96
N TRP A 399 -1.88 19.90 -19.23
CA TRP A 399 -0.53 20.21 -19.70
C TRP A 399 0.07 19.02 -20.46
N ARG A 400 0.95 19.35 -21.41
CA ARG A 400 1.70 18.38 -22.21
C ARG A 400 3.18 18.68 -22.08
N LEU A 401 3.95 17.65 -21.77
CA LEU A 401 5.40 17.73 -21.63
C LEU A 401 6.05 16.76 -22.61
N ARG A 402 7.03 17.25 -23.36
CA ARG A 402 7.87 16.48 -24.29
C ARG A 402 9.33 16.85 -24.03
N GLY A 403 10.23 15.89 -24.21
CA GLY A 403 11.67 16.12 -24.14
C GLY A 403 12.44 14.80 -24.13
N ALA A 404 13.74 14.87 -24.41
CA ALA A 404 14.68 13.78 -24.14
C ALA A 404 15.27 14.01 -22.74
N LEU A 405 15.49 12.92 -21.98
CA LEU A 405 16.07 12.98 -20.64
C LEU A 405 17.23 12.00 -20.54
N ALA A 406 18.33 12.45 -19.95
CA ALA A 406 19.44 11.59 -19.58
C ALA A 406 19.84 11.87 -18.13
N ALA A 407 19.99 10.80 -17.35
CA ALA A 407 20.47 10.84 -15.98
C ALA A 407 21.64 9.86 -15.82
N ASP A 408 22.68 10.32 -15.13
CA ASP A 408 23.78 9.49 -14.64
C ASP A 408 23.92 9.81 -13.15
N ALA A 409 23.64 8.81 -12.32
CA ALA A 409 23.61 8.95 -10.87
C ALA A 409 24.48 7.88 -10.23
N ARG A 410 25.28 8.27 -9.25
CA ARG A 410 26.00 7.41 -8.32
C ARG A 410 25.23 7.35 -7.01
N VAL A 411 25.12 6.14 -6.47
CA VAL A 411 24.53 5.87 -5.17
C VAL A 411 25.66 5.55 -4.20
N ALA A 412 25.66 6.21 -3.05
CA ALA A 412 26.63 6.07 -1.97
C ALA A 412 25.90 6.12 -0.61
N GLY A 413 26.65 6.10 0.50
CA GLY A 413 26.10 6.24 1.85
C GLY A 413 25.65 4.91 2.44
N THR A 414 24.54 4.92 3.17
CA THR A 414 23.99 3.74 3.87
C THR A 414 22.53 3.51 3.51
N ARG A 415 21.98 2.36 3.90
CA ARG A 415 20.55 2.06 3.72
C ARG A 415 19.65 3.11 4.39
N GLY A 416 20.00 3.57 5.59
CA GLY A 416 19.24 4.58 6.34
C GLY A 416 19.42 6.00 5.81
N GLU A 417 20.61 6.31 5.27
CA GLU A 417 20.96 7.61 4.70
C GLU A 417 21.58 7.44 3.30
N PRO A 418 20.75 7.20 2.26
CA PRO A 418 21.23 7.06 0.90
C PRO A 418 21.69 8.41 0.35
N LEU A 419 22.89 8.44 -0.24
CA LEU A 419 23.44 9.61 -0.90
C LEU A 419 23.43 9.40 -2.41
N VAL A 420 22.66 10.20 -3.14
CA VAL A 420 22.61 10.13 -4.60
C VAL A 420 23.28 11.37 -5.17
N SER A 421 24.27 11.18 -6.04
CA SER A 421 25.00 12.28 -6.68
C SER A 421 25.12 12.07 -8.18
N GLY A 422 25.06 13.11 -8.99
CA GLY A 422 25.15 12.94 -10.44
C GLY A 422 24.55 14.08 -11.23
N THR A 423 24.29 13.82 -12.51
CA THR A 423 23.75 14.82 -13.44
C THR A 423 22.42 14.36 -14.00
N VAL A 424 21.49 15.30 -14.11
CA VAL A 424 20.22 15.14 -14.82
C VAL A 424 20.16 16.21 -15.89
N THR A 425 19.91 15.77 -17.12
CA THR A 425 19.84 16.65 -18.27
C THR A 425 18.56 16.36 -19.04
N ALA A 426 17.92 17.42 -19.53
CA ALA A 426 16.83 17.29 -20.47
C ALA A 426 17.01 18.26 -21.63
N ASP A 427 16.73 17.79 -22.83
CA ASP A 427 16.86 18.56 -24.06
C ASP A 427 15.56 18.51 -24.86
N ASP A 428 15.37 19.52 -25.70
CA ASP A 428 14.15 19.76 -26.47
C ASP A 428 12.87 19.72 -25.62
N VAL A 429 12.96 20.28 -24.42
CA VAL A 429 11.83 20.36 -23.50
C VAL A 429 10.78 21.27 -24.11
N ALA A 430 9.57 20.76 -24.27
CA ALA A 430 8.42 21.52 -24.74
C ALA A 430 7.25 21.31 -23.79
N LEU A 431 6.61 22.43 -23.41
CA LEU A 431 5.53 22.47 -22.44
C LEU A 431 4.34 23.21 -23.06
N ARG A 432 3.15 22.58 -23.07
CA ARG A 432 1.95 23.17 -23.69
C ARG A 432 0.72 22.98 -22.83
N SER A 433 0.00 24.06 -22.54
CA SER A 433 -1.38 24.04 -22.04
C SER A 433 -2.29 24.68 -23.08
N ILE A 434 -3.18 23.88 -23.68
CA ILE A 434 -4.15 24.37 -24.67
C ILE A 434 -5.17 25.28 -23.98
N VAL A 435 -5.65 24.88 -22.80
CA VAL A 435 -6.67 25.60 -22.04
C VAL A 435 -6.15 26.97 -21.60
N ASP A 436 -4.88 27.08 -21.22
CA ASP A 436 -4.34 28.35 -20.74
C ASP A 436 -3.71 29.20 -21.84
N GLY A 437 -3.50 28.62 -23.03
CA GLY A 437 -2.75 29.26 -24.11
C GLY A 437 -1.27 29.30 -23.85
N VAL A 438 -0.72 28.35 -23.10
CA VAL A 438 0.71 28.31 -22.81
C VAL A 438 1.38 27.39 -23.83
N GLN A 439 2.42 27.87 -24.50
CA GLN A 439 3.23 27.05 -25.39
C GLN A 439 4.70 27.48 -25.31
N PHE A 440 5.51 26.56 -24.83
CA PHE A 440 6.95 26.69 -24.72
C PHE A 440 7.65 25.55 -25.45
N GLU A 441 8.80 25.85 -26.05
CA GLU A 441 9.60 24.91 -26.83
C GLU A 441 11.09 25.21 -26.70
N GLY A 442 11.92 24.38 -27.35
CA GLY A 442 13.37 24.56 -27.39
C GLY A 442 14.03 24.58 -26.01
N GLY A 443 13.42 23.90 -25.03
CA GLY A 443 13.83 23.97 -23.64
C GLY A 443 15.01 23.08 -23.32
N ARG A 444 15.78 23.49 -22.32
CA ARG A 444 16.95 22.79 -21.81
C ARG A 444 16.96 22.80 -20.30
N LEU A 445 17.22 21.65 -19.70
CA LEU A 445 17.46 21.49 -18.26
C LEU A 445 18.86 20.92 -18.06
N ARG A 446 19.63 21.56 -17.19
CA ARG A 446 20.88 21.06 -16.63
C ARG A 446 20.77 21.14 -15.11
N ALA A 447 20.83 19.97 -14.48
CA ALA A 447 20.66 19.83 -13.05
C ALA A 447 21.65 18.79 -12.49
N ARG A 448 21.88 18.87 -11.19
CA ARG A 448 22.73 17.95 -10.44
C ARG A 448 21.96 17.37 -9.26
N LEU A 449 22.18 16.09 -9.01
CA LEU A 449 21.72 15.42 -7.80
C LEU A 449 22.79 15.60 -6.72
N ASP A 450 22.37 16.00 -5.53
CA ASP A 450 23.22 16.19 -4.35
C ASP A 450 22.48 15.66 -3.11
N GLY A 451 22.76 14.41 -2.74
CA GLY A 451 22.08 13.69 -1.68
C GLY A 451 20.59 13.48 -1.99
N THR A 452 19.73 14.22 -1.29
CA THR A 452 18.27 14.21 -1.47
C THR A 452 17.74 15.43 -2.23
N ARG A 453 18.64 16.26 -2.75
CA ARG A 453 18.30 17.49 -3.48
C ARG A 453 18.65 17.38 -4.96
N LEU A 454 17.84 18.01 -5.79
CA LEU A 454 18.07 18.28 -7.20
C LEU A 454 18.37 19.77 -7.32
N LEU A 455 19.60 20.12 -7.64
CA LEU A 455 20.04 21.48 -7.92
C LEU A 455 19.87 21.78 -9.40
N ILE A 456 19.08 22.77 -9.75
CA ILE A 456 18.84 23.21 -11.12
C ILE A 456 19.81 24.34 -11.43
N ASP A 457 20.89 24.01 -12.13
CA ASP A 457 21.92 24.96 -12.53
C ASP A 457 21.45 25.82 -13.72
N GLU A 458 20.69 25.23 -14.64
CA GLU A 458 20.08 25.93 -15.76
C GLU A 458 18.77 25.28 -16.17
N PHE A 459 17.70 26.08 -16.24
CA PHE A 459 16.48 25.71 -16.94
C PHE A 459 16.09 26.82 -17.91
N THR A 460 15.97 26.51 -19.20
CA THR A 460 15.55 27.48 -20.22
C THR A 460 14.36 26.98 -21.00
N LEU A 461 13.48 27.90 -21.40
CA LEU A 461 12.34 27.67 -22.28
C LEU A 461 12.18 28.85 -23.23
N GLN A 462 11.71 28.60 -24.45
CA GLN A 462 11.38 29.64 -25.42
C GLN A 462 9.87 29.73 -25.58
N GLY A 463 9.32 30.95 -25.62
CA GLY A 463 7.92 31.18 -25.94
C GLY A 463 7.63 30.94 -27.41
N ALA A 464 6.40 30.55 -27.72
CA ALA A 464 5.97 30.32 -29.10
C ALA A 464 6.12 31.58 -29.97
N GLY A 465 6.75 31.41 -31.14
CA GLY A 465 6.91 32.46 -32.15
C GLY A 465 7.95 32.08 -33.21
N GLU A 466 7.80 32.59 -34.43
CA GLU A 466 8.75 32.31 -35.51
C GLU A 466 10.18 32.73 -35.10
N LYS A 467 11.14 31.84 -35.36
CA LYS A 467 12.59 32.05 -35.12
C LYS A 467 12.92 32.59 -33.71
N GLY A 468 12.22 32.14 -32.68
CA GLY A 468 12.49 32.52 -31.27
C GLY A 468 11.94 33.89 -30.86
N SER A 469 11.05 34.49 -31.66
CA SER A 469 10.41 35.78 -31.37
C SER A 469 9.46 35.77 -30.16
N GLY A 470 9.12 34.59 -29.61
CA GLY A 470 8.25 34.45 -28.45
C GLY A 470 8.92 34.72 -27.09
N GLY A 471 10.18 35.14 -27.09
CA GLY A 471 10.94 35.45 -25.88
C GLY A 471 11.43 34.21 -25.13
N ARG A 472 12.05 34.40 -23.97
CA ARG A 472 12.67 33.30 -23.21
C ARG A 472 12.46 33.40 -21.70
N LEU A 473 12.39 32.23 -21.09
CA LEU A 473 12.43 32.02 -19.65
C LEU A 473 13.78 31.38 -19.32
N ARG A 474 14.44 31.89 -18.28
CA ARG A 474 15.58 31.22 -17.64
C ARG A 474 15.28 31.04 -16.17
N ALA A 475 15.59 29.89 -15.60
CA ALA A 475 15.42 29.64 -14.19
C ALA A 475 16.57 28.82 -13.60
N THR A 476 16.76 28.99 -12.31
CA THR A 476 17.67 28.22 -11.45
C THR A 476 16.94 27.89 -10.15
N GLY A 477 17.39 26.88 -9.41
CA GLY A 477 16.73 26.55 -8.15
C GLY A 477 17.12 25.21 -7.57
N GLU A 478 16.27 24.72 -6.68
CA GLU A 478 16.44 23.43 -6.03
C GLU A 478 15.09 22.75 -5.79
N ALA A 479 15.08 21.43 -5.77
CA ALA A 479 13.95 20.61 -5.35
C ALA A 479 14.43 19.44 -4.50
N GLY A 480 13.63 18.96 -3.56
CA GLY A 480 14.00 17.83 -2.71
C GLY A 480 12.86 17.35 -1.83
N LEU A 481 13.13 16.30 -1.07
CA LEU A 481 12.24 15.78 -0.03
C LEU A 481 12.78 16.21 1.34
N VAL A 482 11.93 16.86 2.14
CA VAL A 482 12.21 17.25 3.52
C VAL A 482 11.09 16.68 4.38
N ASP A 483 11.44 15.81 5.34
CA ASP A 483 10.48 15.07 6.18
C ASP A 483 9.41 14.32 5.36
N GLY A 484 9.83 13.74 4.23
CA GLY A 484 8.94 13.04 3.30
C GLY A 484 8.00 13.94 2.50
N ARG A 485 8.13 15.27 2.59
CA ARG A 485 7.33 16.25 1.83
C ARG A 485 8.16 16.87 0.72
N ALA A 486 7.58 16.99 -0.47
CA ALA A 486 8.21 17.67 -1.59
C ALA A 486 8.38 19.17 -1.28
N GLN A 487 9.58 19.68 -1.46
CA GLN A 487 9.90 21.09 -1.40
C GLN A 487 10.65 21.50 -2.67
N ALA A 488 10.34 22.68 -3.22
CA ALA A 488 11.09 23.24 -4.32
C ALA A 488 11.13 24.76 -4.26
N ARG A 489 12.21 25.35 -4.78
CA ARG A 489 12.36 26.79 -4.99
C ARG A 489 12.93 27.04 -6.36
N LEU A 490 12.34 27.95 -7.11
CA LEU A 490 12.76 28.34 -8.45
C LEU A 490 12.84 29.86 -8.56
N ASN A 491 13.96 30.36 -9.04
CA ASN A 491 14.15 31.76 -9.42
C ASN A 491 14.16 31.84 -10.93
N ALA A 492 13.20 32.54 -11.53
CA ALA A 492 13.02 32.67 -12.96
C ALA A 492 13.11 34.12 -13.42
N THR A 493 13.76 34.35 -14.55
CA THR A 493 13.78 35.60 -15.31
C THR A 493 13.08 35.38 -16.64
N LEU A 494 12.09 36.22 -16.91
CA LEU A 494 11.27 36.21 -18.12
C LEU A 494 11.68 37.41 -18.97
N GLU A 495 11.99 37.16 -20.24
CA GLU A 495 12.40 38.20 -21.18
C GLU A 495 11.51 38.16 -22.41
N ARG A 496 10.59 39.13 -22.48
CA ARG A 496 9.55 39.24 -23.51
C ARG A 496 8.85 37.91 -23.77
N LEU A 497 8.64 37.13 -22.71
CA LEU A 497 8.09 35.79 -22.78
C LEU A 497 6.61 35.88 -23.11
N ARG A 498 6.20 35.23 -24.19
CA ARG A 498 4.79 35.09 -24.55
C ARG A 498 4.12 34.06 -23.63
N ALA A 499 3.60 34.55 -22.50
CA ALA A 499 3.01 33.74 -21.43
C ALA A 499 1.62 33.19 -21.77
N SER A 500 0.89 33.84 -22.69
CA SER A 500 -0.40 33.36 -23.22
C SER A 500 -0.48 33.64 -24.72
N ILE A 501 -0.96 32.66 -25.48
CA ILE A 501 -1.11 32.69 -26.95
C ILE A 501 -2.52 32.39 -27.42
N ARG A 502 -3.50 32.35 -26.53
CA ARG A 502 -4.90 32.15 -26.91
C ARG A 502 -5.38 33.29 -27.81
N ASP A 503 -6.26 32.97 -28.74
CA ASP A 503 -6.81 33.95 -29.69
C ASP A 503 -7.60 35.06 -28.98
N ASP A 504 -8.30 34.73 -27.89
CA ASP A 504 -9.00 35.68 -27.02
C ASP A 504 -8.09 36.37 -25.99
N ARG A 505 -6.86 35.87 -25.81
CA ARG A 505 -5.92 36.37 -24.79
C ARG A 505 -4.47 36.10 -25.17
N GLN A 506 -3.79 37.14 -25.66
CA GLN A 506 -2.36 37.13 -25.92
C GLN A 506 -1.65 38.03 -24.92
N VAL A 507 -0.69 37.49 -24.17
CA VAL A 507 0.06 38.25 -23.15
C VAL A 507 1.53 37.95 -23.26
N THR A 508 2.34 39.00 -23.34
CA THR A 508 3.81 38.96 -23.30
C THR A 508 4.30 39.69 -22.07
N VAL A 509 5.20 39.08 -21.30
CA VAL A 509 5.69 39.62 -20.03
C VAL A 509 7.20 39.56 -19.92
N SER A 510 7.76 40.48 -19.14
CA SER A 510 9.15 40.49 -18.71
C SER A 510 9.23 40.73 -17.21
N GLY A 511 10.20 40.12 -16.53
CA GLY A 511 10.40 40.35 -15.10
C GLY A 511 11.02 39.15 -14.40
N ASN A 512 11.05 39.22 -13.07
CA ASN A 512 11.58 38.15 -12.22
C ASN A 512 10.45 37.56 -11.38
N VAL A 513 10.47 36.23 -11.27
CA VAL A 513 9.50 35.43 -10.51
C VAL A 513 10.27 34.46 -9.62
N GLN A 514 9.87 34.38 -8.36
CA GLN A 514 10.30 33.36 -7.43
C GLN A 514 9.10 32.46 -7.17
N ALA A 515 9.26 31.16 -7.37
CA ALA A 515 8.22 30.18 -7.09
C ALA A 515 8.70 29.22 -6.01
N ALA A 516 7.81 28.83 -5.10
CA ALA A 516 8.08 27.84 -4.07
C ALA A 516 6.97 26.81 -4.02
N LEU A 517 7.35 25.55 -3.83
CA LEU A 517 6.46 24.43 -3.56
C LEU A 517 6.74 23.95 -2.13
N GLU A 518 5.71 23.91 -1.29
CA GLU A 518 5.77 23.34 0.05
C GLU A 518 4.65 22.29 0.20
N GLY A 519 5.05 21.02 0.09
CA GLY A 519 4.11 19.89 0.03
C GLY A 519 3.25 19.95 -1.23
N ARG A 520 2.04 20.52 -1.09
CA ARG A 520 1.06 20.68 -2.18
C ARG A 520 0.74 22.14 -2.50
N THR A 521 1.31 23.08 -1.75
CA THR A 521 1.06 24.50 -1.90
C THR A 521 2.10 25.10 -2.81
N LEU A 522 1.67 25.64 -3.96
CA LEU A 522 2.51 26.41 -4.87
C LEU A 522 2.28 27.91 -4.60
N SER A 523 3.34 28.64 -4.31
CA SER A 523 3.35 30.11 -4.27
C SER A 523 4.27 30.65 -5.37
N ALA A 524 3.94 31.84 -5.87
CA ALA A 524 4.76 32.56 -6.83
C ALA A 524 4.70 34.06 -6.55
N ASP A 525 5.86 34.67 -6.34
CA ASP A 525 6.03 36.08 -6.04
C ASP A 525 6.96 36.71 -7.08
N GLY A 526 6.57 37.85 -7.64
CA GLY A 526 7.38 38.45 -8.70
C GLY A 526 6.92 39.83 -9.11
N ARG A 527 7.82 40.54 -9.77
CA ARG A 527 7.51 41.81 -10.44
C ARG A 527 7.51 41.57 -11.95
N LEU A 528 6.32 41.55 -12.53
CA LEU A 528 6.11 41.35 -13.96
C LEU A 528 5.66 42.65 -14.61
N ARG A 529 6.32 43.02 -15.70
CA ARG A 529 5.89 44.05 -16.63
C ARG A 529 5.19 43.37 -17.80
N VAL A 530 4.00 43.85 -18.14
CA VAL A 530 3.32 43.46 -19.38
C VAL A 530 3.99 44.22 -20.53
N ASP A 531 4.65 43.50 -21.44
CA ASP A 531 5.23 44.04 -22.65
C ASP A 531 4.16 44.35 -23.71
N ARG A 532 3.22 43.44 -23.84
CA ARG A 532 2.10 43.49 -24.79
C ARG A 532 0.97 42.65 -24.24
N ALA A 533 -0.25 43.15 -24.34
CA ALA A 533 -1.45 42.37 -24.07
C ALA A 533 -2.53 42.67 -25.12
N LEU A 534 -3.22 41.62 -25.54
CA LEU A 534 -4.47 41.66 -26.28
C LEU A 534 -5.44 40.77 -25.50
N ILE A 535 -6.53 41.35 -25.03
CA ILE A 535 -7.58 40.65 -24.29
C ILE A 535 -8.89 40.99 -24.99
N LEU A 536 -9.49 39.99 -25.63
CA LEU A 536 -10.82 40.12 -26.20
C LEU A 536 -11.82 39.79 -25.10
N LEU A 537 -12.65 40.77 -24.76
CA LEU A 537 -13.76 40.55 -23.85
C LEU A 537 -14.85 39.80 -24.64
N PRO A 538 -15.46 38.75 -24.06
CA PRO A 538 -16.59 38.09 -24.70
C PRO A 538 -17.73 39.10 -24.86
N ASP A 539 -18.44 39.03 -25.99
CA ASP A 539 -19.62 39.86 -26.22
C ASP A 539 -20.65 39.62 -25.11
N GLU A 540 -21.19 40.70 -24.53
CA GLU A 540 -22.21 40.65 -23.47
C GLU A 540 -23.54 40.02 -23.94
N ASN A 541 -23.69 39.74 -25.23
CA ASN A 541 -24.89 39.16 -25.81
C ASN A 541 -24.87 37.63 -25.70
N ARG A 542 -25.29 37.12 -24.55
CA ARG A 542 -25.73 35.72 -24.44
C ARG A 542 -26.97 35.55 -25.36
N PRO A 543 -26.96 34.66 -26.36
CA PRO A 543 -28.11 34.46 -27.24
C PRO A 543 -29.34 34.05 -26.41
N THR A 544 -30.40 34.84 -26.47
CA THR A 544 -31.70 34.46 -25.94
C THR A 544 -32.50 33.80 -27.06
N LEU A 545 -33.29 32.78 -26.71
CA LEU A 545 -34.26 32.23 -27.67
C LEU A 545 -35.24 33.34 -28.07
N GLY A 546 -35.53 33.44 -29.37
CA GLY A 546 -36.54 34.36 -29.88
C GLY A 546 -37.92 34.04 -29.32
N ASP A 547 -38.81 35.03 -29.29
CA ASP A 547 -40.18 34.90 -28.80
C ASP A 547 -41.01 33.90 -29.62
N ASP A 548 -40.54 33.59 -30.83
CA ASP A 548 -41.09 32.63 -31.79
C ASP A 548 -40.57 31.20 -31.61
N VAL A 549 -39.62 30.97 -30.70
CA VAL A 549 -39.05 29.64 -30.47
C VAL A 549 -39.85 28.88 -29.42
N ILE A 550 -40.29 27.69 -29.79
CA ILE A 550 -41.00 26.74 -28.92
C ILE A 550 -40.10 25.54 -28.64
N VAL A 551 -39.75 25.32 -27.38
CA VAL A 551 -38.95 24.17 -26.95
C VAL A 551 -39.88 23.10 -26.39
N ARG A 552 -39.83 21.89 -26.97
CA ARG A 552 -40.54 20.71 -26.44
C ARG A 552 -39.57 19.82 -25.68
N GLY A 553 -39.82 19.69 -24.38
CA GLY A 553 -39.06 18.78 -23.53
C GLY A 553 -39.38 17.30 -23.80
N PRO A 554 -38.51 16.37 -23.40
CA PRO A 554 -38.76 14.92 -23.50
C PRO A 554 -40.00 14.44 -22.73
N ASP A 555 -40.46 15.23 -21.76
CA ASP A 555 -41.66 15.03 -20.95
C ASP A 555 -42.94 15.62 -21.59
N GLY A 556 -42.84 16.15 -22.81
CA GLY A 556 -43.96 16.74 -23.55
C GLY A 556 -44.33 18.16 -23.12
N LYS A 557 -43.61 18.76 -22.15
CA LYS A 557 -43.81 20.16 -21.78
C LYS A 557 -43.34 21.09 -22.89
N ILE A 558 -44.19 22.06 -23.20
CA ILE A 558 -43.94 23.09 -24.21
C ILE A 558 -43.59 24.37 -23.46
N MET A 559 -42.40 24.91 -23.73
CA MET A 559 -41.94 26.19 -23.18
C MET A 559 -41.68 27.17 -24.32
N TYR A 560 -42.15 28.40 -24.17
CA TYR A 560 -41.88 29.50 -25.12
C TYR A 560 -40.52 30.14 -24.78
N GLY A 561 -39.86 30.79 -25.74
CA GLY A 561 -38.46 31.21 -25.64
C GLY A 561 -38.02 31.93 -24.35
N LYS A 562 -38.91 32.64 -23.65
CA LYS A 562 -38.63 33.31 -22.36
C LYS A 562 -38.77 32.44 -21.12
N GLU A 563 -39.26 31.21 -21.25
CA GLU A 563 -39.50 30.25 -20.16
C GLU A 563 -38.66 28.98 -20.29
N GLY A 564 -37.90 28.85 -21.39
CA GLY A 564 -36.98 27.73 -21.61
C GLY A 564 -35.76 27.74 -20.67
N PRO A 565 -35.09 26.59 -20.48
CA PRO A 565 -33.93 26.47 -19.59
C PRO A 565 -32.81 27.42 -20.05
N GLY A 566 -32.57 28.47 -19.27
CA GLY A 566 -31.67 29.58 -19.61
C GLY A 566 -32.28 30.97 -19.32
N ALA A 567 -33.60 31.07 -19.13
CA ALA A 567 -34.25 32.30 -18.70
C ALA A 567 -34.11 32.52 -17.19
N VAL A 568 -33.62 33.70 -16.80
CA VAL A 568 -33.58 34.12 -15.40
C VAL A 568 -34.95 34.70 -15.06
N ALA A 569 -35.68 34.06 -14.15
CA ALA A 569 -36.91 34.63 -13.59
C ALA A 569 -36.59 35.96 -12.89
N ARG A 570 -37.08 37.08 -13.43
CA ARG A 570 -37.18 38.33 -12.66
C ARG A 570 -38.34 38.18 -11.66
N PRO A 571 -38.18 38.54 -10.37
CA PRO A 571 -39.32 38.57 -9.45
C PRO A 571 -40.30 39.65 -9.91
N THR A 572 -41.47 39.23 -10.40
CA THR A 572 -42.50 40.10 -11.00
C THR A 572 -43.53 40.64 -10.01
N SER A 573 -43.38 40.42 -8.69
CA SER A 573 -44.25 41.06 -7.71
C SER A 573 -43.58 42.27 -7.06
N ALA A 574 -44.33 43.37 -6.93
CA ALA A 574 -43.91 44.56 -6.18
C ALA A 574 -43.53 44.22 -4.73
N ALA A 575 -44.14 43.19 -4.14
CA ALA A 575 -43.78 42.64 -2.83
C ALA A 575 -42.38 42.02 -2.81
N GLY A 576 -41.97 41.33 -3.88
CA GLY A 576 -40.61 40.78 -4.01
C GLY A 576 -39.53 41.84 -4.18
N GLN A 577 -39.85 42.95 -4.86
CA GLN A 577 -38.95 44.10 -4.99
C GLN A 577 -38.79 44.87 -3.67
N GLN A 578 -39.88 44.99 -2.89
CA GLN A 578 -39.84 45.60 -1.56
C GLN A 578 -39.05 44.73 -0.55
N ALA A 579 -39.21 43.41 -0.59
CA ALA A 579 -38.43 42.48 0.23
C ALA A 579 -36.94 42.54 -0.12
N ALA A 580 -36.59 42.58 -1.41
CA ALA A 580 -35.20 42.71 -1.86
C ALA A 580 -34.58 44.07 -1.46
N GLN A 581 -35.34 45.17 -1.53
CA GLN A 581 -34.88 46.48 -1.06
C GLN A 581 -34.74 46.56 0.46
N GLN A 582 -35.62 45.91 1.22
CA GLN A 582 -35.49 45.82 2.68
C GLN A 582 -34.28 44.98 3.08
N GLN A 583 -34.04 43.86 2.40
CA GLN A 583 -32.86 43.03 2.60
C GLN A 583 -31.56 43.83 2.32
N ALA A 584 -31.50 44.51 1.17
CA ALA A 584 -30.34 45.32 0.78
C ALA A 584 -30.09 46.49 1.75
N ARG A 585 -31.15 47.12 2.28
CA ARG A 585 -31.02 48.16 3.32
C ARG A 585 -30.53 47.59 4.66
N SER A 586 -30.99 46.39 5.02
CA SER A 586 -30.53 45.71 6.24
C SER A 586 -29.06 45.30 6.15
N ASP A 587 -28.62 44.81 4.99
CA ASP A 587 -27.23 44.43 4.74
C ASP A 587 -26.31 45.65 4.68
N ALA A 588 -26.77 46.75 4.09
CA ALA A 588 -26.04 48.03 4.10
C ALA A 588 -25.91 48.63 5.52
N ALA A 589 -26.95 48.50 6.36
CA ALA A 589 -26.90 48.92 7.75
C ALA A 589 -25.93 48.05 8.58
N ARG A 590 -25.92 46.73 8.34
CA ARG A 590 -24.99 45.79 8.97
C ARG A 590 -23.54 46.08 8.56
N ALA A 591 -23.29 46.33 7.27
CA ALA A 591 -21.97 46.70 6.77
C ALA A 591 -21.48 48.04 7.35
N LYS A 592 -22.38 49.03 7.56
CA LYS A 592 -22.03 50.28 8.23
C LYS A 592 -21.72 50.09 9.72
N ALA A 593 -22.49 49.26 10.42
CA ALA A 593 -22.23 48.95 11.83
C ALA A 593 -20.88 48.21 12.01
N ASP A 594 -20.59 47.25 11.14
CA ASP A 594 -19.30 46.53 11.14
C ASP A 594 -18.12 47.45 10.77
N ALA A 595 -18.34 48.41 9.87
CA ALA A 595 -17.33 49.42 9.53
C ALA A 595 -17.08 50.43 10.66
N GLN A 596 -18.13 50.85 11.39
CA GLN A 596 -17.99 51.72 12.56
C GLN A 596 -17.33 51.00 13.74
N ALA A 597 -17.63 49.71 13.97
CA ALA A 597 -16.96 48.90 14.98
C ALA A 597 -15.45 48.73 14.69
N ARG A 598 -15.07 48.59 13.41
CA ARG A 598 -13.66 48.54 12.99
C ARG A 598 -12.94 49.89 13.04
N ALA A 599 -13.66 50.98 12.85
CA ALA A 599 -13.10 52.34 12.95
C ALA A 599 -12.85 52.77 14.40
N SER A 600 -13.60 52.24 15.38
CA SER A 600 -13.36 52.50 16.81
C SER A 600 -12.15 51.76 17.40
N GLU A 601 -11.60 50.75 16.71
CA GLU A 601 -10.41 50.00 17.14
C GLU A 601 -9.09 50.55 16.58
N ALA A 602 -9.13 51.54 15.68
CA ALA A 602 -7.93 52.12 15.04
C ALA A 602 -7.79 53.61 15.38
N GLY A 603 -6.86 53.94 16.29
CA GLY A 603 -6.46 55.32 16.58
C GLY A 603 -5.82 56.03 15.37
N PRO A 604 -5.83 57.38 15.33
CA PRO A 604 -5.58 58.11 14.10
C PRO A 604 -4.09 58.24 13.78
N LEU A 605 -3.68 57.88 12.56
CA LEU A 605 -2.42 58.31 11.96
C LEU A 605 -2.64 58.80 10.52
N LEU A 606 -1.98 59.93 10.24
CA LEU A 606 -2.01 60.78 9.04
C LEU A 606 -1.46 60.09 7.77
N PRO A 607 -1.69 60.65 6.56
CA PRO A 607 -1.71 59.90 5.33
C PRO A 607 -0.35 59.82 4.64
N THR A 608 0.03 58.64 4.13
CA THR A 608 0.89 58.52 2.95
C THR A 608 0.44 57.35 2.07
N SER A 609 0.41 57.62 0.78
CA SER A 609 -0.15 56.80 -0.30
C SER A 609 0.66 55.55 -0.61
N THR A 610 0.03 54.37 -0.63
CA THR A 610 0.50 53.21 -1.40
C THR A 610 -0.64 52.21 -1.63
N CYS A 611 -0.97 51.91 -2.89
CA CYS A 611 -1.95 50.89 -3.25
C CYS A 611 -1.40 49.48 -2.97
N ARG A 612 -1.96 48.77 -1.98
CA ARG A 612 -1.88 47.32 -1.84
C ARG A 612 -3.27 46.72 -2.08
N SER A 613 -3.40 45.90 -3.12
CA SER A 613 -4.55 45.00 -3.29
C SER A 613 -4.33 43.76 -2.41
N THR A 614 -5.10 43.66 -1.33
CA THR A 614 -5.17 42.46 -0.49
C THR A 614 -6.48 41.75 -0.81
N TRP A 615 -6.41 40.56 -1.40
CA TRP A 615 -7.56 39.67 -1.55
C TRP A 615 -7.74 38.88 -0.25
N VAL A 616 -8.78 39.21 0.51
CA VAL A 616 -9.29 38.34 1.60
C VAL A 616 -10.60 37.73 1.11
N ARG A 617 -10.60 36.41 0.93
CA ARG A 617 -11.83 35.62 0.80
C ARG A 617 -12.29 35.23 2.20
N THR A 618 -13.48 35.69 2.56
CA THR A 618 -14.28 35.21 3.68
C THR A 618 -14.92 33.87 3.31
N SER A 619 -14.71 32.84 4.13
CA SER A 619 -15.60 31.68 4.23
C SER A 619 -16.13 31.61 5.65
N ALA A 620 -17.46 31.73 5.78
CA ALA A 620 -18.16 31.55 7.03
C ALA A 620 -18.40 30.05 7.28
N CYS A 621 -17.99 29.57 8.46
CA CYS A 621 -18.53 28.36 9.07
C CYS A 621 -18.64 28.60 10.59
N LYS A 622 -19.87 28.77 11.08
CA LYS A 622 -20.29 28.50 12.46
C LYS A 622 -21.01 27.14 12.41
N ALA A 623 -20.94 26.24 13.38
CA ALA A 623 -20.26 26.15 14.65
C ALA A 623 -20.49 24.72 15.17
N TRP A 624 -19.56 24.15 15.94
CA TRP A 624 -19.84 23.68 17.31
C TRP A 624 -18.53 23.31 18.03
N ALA A 625 -18.48 23.72 19.30
CA ALA A 625 -17.38 23.61 20.25
C ALA A 625 -17.18 22.14 20.69
N SER A 626 -16.08 21.71 21.33
CA SER A 626 -15.35 22.34 22.43
C SER A 626 -14.10 21.53 22.79
N THR A 627 -13.03 22.22 23.22
CA THR A 627 -12.04 21.90 24.30
C THR A 627 -11.40 20.51 24.36
N ARG A 628 -10.08 20.31 24.52
CA ARG A 628 -9.10 21.00 25.39
C ARG A 628 -7.65 20.53 25.08
N ALA A 629 -6.71 21.47 25.13
CA ALA A 629 -5.35 21.45 25.72
C ALA A 629 -4.35 20.28 25.49
N TRP A 630 -3.18 20.66 24.92
CA TRP A 630 -1.81 20.11 25.06
C TRP A 630 -1.31 20.08 26.54
N PRO A 631 -0.08 19.60 26.92
CA PRO A 631 1.12 19.22 26.13
C PRO A 631 1.93 17.96 26.59
N ALA A 632 2.96 17.63 25.79
CA ALA A 632 4.30 17.12 26.14
C ALA A 632 4.48 15.77 26.89
N CYS A 633 5.01 14.78 26.17
CA CYS A 633 6.31 14.09 26.39
C CYS A 633 6.68 13.32 25.12
#